data_AF-A0AAD6CGF7-F1
#
_entry.id   AF-A0AAD6CGF7-F1
#
_cell.length_a   1.000
_cell.length_b   1.000
_cell.length_c   1.000
_cell.angle_alpha   90.00
_cell.angle_beta   90.00
_cell.angle_gamma   90.00
#
_symmetry.space_group_name_H-M   'P 1'
#
loop_
_entity.id
_entity.type
_entity.pdbx_description
1 polymer ?
#
loop_
_entity_poly.entity_id
_entity_poly.type
_entity_poly.pdbx_seq_one_letter_code
_entity_poly.pdbx_strand_id
1 'polypeptide(L)'
;MAEYTAETEHALREAGWTPRRKVGTSDMRHQLEQWGFTMSETAERFLSEFSGLVFPYNGPGITRARERIEFNPLLIGGEDDRCAVWSEDIGEILTPIGELARQWDLAISESGEIFTVADTLDSFGSGEEALENLILGVMPRDISLKIVDEAESSKTG
;
A
#
# COMPACT_ATOMS: atom_id res chain seq x y z
N MET A 1 -21.42 2.27 -0.17
CA MET A 1 -20.98 1.02 0.48
C MET A 1 -19.82 0.54 -0.35
N ALA A 2 -18.78 -0.02 0.26
CA ALA A 2 -17.72 -0.60 -0.55
C ALA A 2 -18.27 -1.81 -1.33
N GLU A 3 -18.04 -1.86 -2.63
CA GLU A 3 -18.53 -2.91 -3.52
C GLU A 3 -17.39 -3.89 -3.83
N TYR A 4 -17.01 -4.65 -2.83
CA TYR A 4 -16.08 -5.77 -2.99
C TYR A 4 -16.76 -6.98 -3.64
N THR A 5 -16.00 -7.76 -4.40
CA THR A 5 -16.38 -9.12 -4.75
C THR A 5 -16.63 -9.95 -3.48
N ALA A 6 -17.47 -10.97 -3.59
CA ALA A 6 -17.82 -11.82 -2.44
C ALA A 6 -16.59 -12.48 -1.80
N GLU A 7 -15.57 -12.80 -2.60
CA GLU A 7 -14.32 -13.39 -2.12
C GLU A 7 -13.48 -12.37 -1.33
N THR A 8 -13.31 -11.15 -1.87
CA THR A 8 -12.61 -10.07 -1.17
C THR A 8 -13.32 -9.69 0.13
N GLU A 9 -14.66 -9.56 0.10
CA GLU A 9 -15.42 -9.24 1.31
C GLU A 9 -15.30 -10.36 2.37
N HIS A 10 -15.33 -11.62 1.95
CA HIS A 10 -15.12 -12.75 2.85
C HIS A 10 -13.75 -12.68 3.53
N ALA A 11 -12.69 -12.51 2.73
CA ALA A 11 -11.32 -12.36 3.23
C ALA A 11 -11.16 -11.19 4.21
N LEU A 12 -11.74 -10.03 3.91
CA LEU A 12 -11.76 -8.86 4.79
C LEU A 12 -12.43 -9.20 6.13
N ARG A 13 -13.60 -9.85 6.09
CA ARG A 13 -14.35 -10.23 7.29
C ARG A 13 -13.62 -11.27 8.14
N GLU A 14 -12.97 -12.26 7.51
CA GLU A 14 -12.13 -13.25 8.22
C GLU A 14 -10.94 -12.59 8.91
N ALA A 15 -10.35 -11.57 8.30
CA ALA A 15 -9.29 -10.76 8.91
C ALA A 15 -9.80 -9.83 10.03
N GLY A 16 -11.12 -9.75 10.27
CA GLY A 16 -11.74 -8.94 11.32
C GLY A 16 -12.19 -7.55 10.88
N TRP A 17 -12.26 -7.28 9.57
CA TRP A 17 -12.82 -6.05 9.05
C TRP A 17 -14.35 -6.03 9.13
N THR A 18 -14.90 -4.83 9.35
CA THR A 18 -16.34 -4.56 9.19
C THR A 18 -16.50 -3.18 8.55
N PRO A 19 -17.61 -2.89 7.83
CA PRO A 19 -17.83 -1.59 7.19
C PRO A 19 -17.84 -0.38 8.13
N ARG A 20 -17.92 -0.59 9.45
CA ARG A 20 -17.91 0.48 10.48
C ARG A 20 -16.63 0.46 11.31
N ARG A 21 -15.66 -0.38 10.97
CA ARG A 21 -14.38 -0.47 11.67
C ARG A 21 -13.66 0.87 11.57
N LYS A 22 -13.26 1.39 12.72
CA LYS A 22 -12.33 2.52 12.83
C LYS A 22 -11.38 2.27 13.99
N VAL A 23 -10.09 2.44 13.76
CA VAL A 23 -9.01 2.40 14.75
C VAL A 23 -8.35 3.77 14.84
N GLY A 24 -7.75 4.06 16.00
CA GLY A 24 -7.01 5.29 16.23
C GLY A 24 -5.69 5.30 15.47
N THR A 25 -5.38 6.40 14.81
CA THR A 25 -4.19 6.58 13.95
C THR A 25 -3.08 7.40 14.59
N SER A 26 -3.32 8.01 15.76
CA SER A 26 -2.40 8.97 16.37
C SER A 26 -1.01 8.41 16.66
N ASP A 27 -0.93 7.19 17.21
CA ASP A 27 0.38 6.56 17.51
C ASP A 27 1.14 6.22 16.23
N MET A 28 0.42 5.73 15.20
CA MET A 28 1.01 5.45 13.89
C MET A 28 1.53 6.73 13.24
N ARG A 29 0.75 7.81 13.28
CA ARG A 29 1.15 9.14 12.79
C ARG A 29 2.41 9.62 13.50
N HIS A 30 2.41 9.60 14.82
CA HIS A 30 3.55 10.06 15.60
C HIS A 30 4.83 9.28 15.27
N GLN A 31 4.74 7.96 15.16
CA GLN A 31 5.90 7.13 14.84
C GLN A 31 6.40 7.34 13.41
N LEU A 32 5.49 7.46 12.44
CA LEU A 32 5.85 7.76 11.06
C LEU A 32 6.56 9.11 10.93
N GLU A 33 6.07 10.14 11.62
CA GLU A 33 6.72 11.46 11.66
C GLU A 33 8.12 11.40 12.27
N GLN A 34 8.35 10.57 13.30
CA GLN A 34 9.69 10.33 13.85
C GLN A 34 10.64 9.67 12.86
N TRP A 35 10.13 8.85 11.94
CA TRP A 35 10.89 8.23 10.86
C TRP A 35 11.00 9.12 9.61
N GLY A 36 10.45 10.35 9.65
CA GLY A 36 10.52 11.29 8.54
C GLY A 36 9.41 11.14 7.50
N PHE A 37 8.43 10.26 7.74
CA PHE A 37 7.27 10.11 6.86
C PHE A 37 6.15 11.09 7.21
N THR A 38 5.43 11.55 6.19
CA THR A 38 4.20 12.32 6.36
C THR A 38 3.00 11.41 6.12
N MET A 39 2.07 11.35 7.08
CA MET A 39 0.80 10.65 6.89
C MET A 39 -0.24 11.58 6.24
N SER A 40 -0.53 11.34 4.96
CA SER A 40 -1.56 12.05 4.21
C SER A 40 -2.97 11.76 4.75
N GLU A 41 -3.96 12.58 4.40
CA GLU A 41 -5.36 12.31 4.77
C GLU A 41 -5.88 11.00 4.17
N THR A 42 -5.43 10.66 2.97
CA THR A 42 -5.79 9.42 2.29
C THR A 42 -5.23 8.21 3.05
N ALA A 43 -3.96 8.29 3.46
CA ALA A 43 -3.34 7.25 4.29
C ALA A 43 -4.01 7.13 5.66
N GLU A 44 -4.35 8.24 6.31
CA GLU A 44 -5.06 8.23 7.58
C GLU A 44 -6.43 7.55 7.47
N ARG A 45 -7.21 7.86 6.42
CA ARG A 45 -8.50 7.21 6.17
C ARG A 45 -8.33 5.70 5.98
N PHE A 46 -7.34 5.29 5.20
CA PHE A 46 -7.02 3.89 4.96
C PHE A 46 -6.62 3.19 6.26
N LEU A 47 -5.64 3.72 6.98
CA LEU A 47 -5.11 3.14 8.21
C LEU A 47 -6.16 3.11 9.33
N SER A 48 -7.00 4.13 9.43
CA SER A 48 -8.12 4.12 10.38
C SER A 48 -9.07 2.95 10.11
N GLU A 49 -9.21 2.49 8.88
CA GLU A 49 -10.10 1.39 8.54
C GLU A 49 -9.42 0.01 8.59
N PHE A 50 -8.22 -0.09 8.02
CA PHE A 50 -7.59 -1.38 7.71
C PHE A 50 -6.40 -1.72 8.61
N SER A 51 -5.90 -0.79 9.44
CA SER A 51 -4.74 -1.09 10.29
C SER A 51 -5.04 -2.21 11.30
N GLY A 52 -4.04 -3.06 11.48
CA GLY A 52 -4.06 -4.28 12.30
C GLY A 52 -4.71 -5.49 11.63
N LEU A 53 -5.20 -5.37 10.40
CA LEU A 53 -5.69 -6.54 9.66
C LEU A 53 -4.50 -7.35 9.11
N VAL A 54 -4.61 -8.67 9.27
CA VAL A 54 -3.62 -9.64 8.79
C VAL A 54 -4.34 -10.65 7.92
N PHE A 55 -3.81 -10.88 6.73
CA PHE A 55 -4.32 -11.87 5.78
C PHE A 55 -3.33 -13.04 5.73
N PRO A 56 -3.64 -14.15 6.42
CA PRO A 56 -2.75 -15.31 6.47
C PRO A 56 -2.98 -16.17 5.23
N TYR A 57 -2.45 -15.77 4.06
CA TYR A 57 -2.61 -16.57 2.84
C TYR A 57 -1.28 -17.14 2.34
N ASN A 58 -1.36 -18.42 1.96
CA ASN A 58 -0.44 -19.16 1.10
C ASN A 58 -1.34 -19.94 0.13
N GLY A 59 -1.24 -19.67 -1.17
CA GLY A 59 -2.08 -20.38 -2.15
C GLY A 59 -2.12 -19.70 -3.53
N PRO A 60 -2.84 -20.30 -4.51
CA PRO A 60 -2.99 -19.71 -5.83
C PRO A 60 -3.80 -18.41 -5.74
N GLY A 61 -3.36 -17.37 -6.46
CA GLY A 61 -4.16 -16.19 -6.76
C GLY A 61 -4.51 -16.13 -8.25
N ILE A 62 -5.00 -14.98 -8.71
CA ILE A 62 -5.48 -14.80 -10.09
C ILE A 62 -4.32 -14.80 -11.10
N THR A 63 -3.28 -13.99 -10.87
CA THR A 63 -2.08 -13.92 -11.74
C THR A 63 -0.75 -14.08 -10.99
N ARG A 64 -0.77 -14.05 -9.65
CA ARG A 64 0.36 -14.40 -8.77
C ARG A 64 -0.15 -15.17 -7.56
N ALA A 65 0.76 -15.78 -6.79
CA ALA A 65 0.37 -16.40 -5.53
C ALA A 65 -0.22 -15.35 -4.57
N ARG A 66 -1.19 -15.77 -3.75
CA ARG A 66 -1.61 -15.00 -2.58
C ARG A 66 -0.55 -15.17 -1.51
N GLU A 67 -0.10 -14.04 -0.99
CA GLU A 67 0.94 -13.96 0.02
C GLU A 67 0.40 -13.26 1.26
N ARG A 68 1.15 -13.36 2.35
CA ARG A 68 0.78 -12.70 3.61
C ARG A 68 0.73 -11.18 3.41
N ILE A 69 -0.34 -10.55 3.87
CA ILE A 69 -0.45 -9.10 3.97
C ILE A 69 -0.64 -8.74 5.44
N GLU A 70 0.07 -7.72 5.90
CA GLU A 70 -0.21 -7.09 7.19
C GLU A 70 -0.28 -5.58 7.02
N PHE A 71 -1.46 -5.01 7.28
CA PHE A 71 -1.64 -3.56 7.30
C PHE A 71 -1.20 -3.03 8.65
N ASN A 72 0.10 -2.78 8.77
CA ASN A 72 0.69 -2.17 9.94
C ASN A 72 1.88 -1.29 9.49
N PRO A 73 1.73 0.04 9.48
CA PRO A 73 2.78 0.94 9.00
C PRO A 73 4.02 0.93 9.89
N LEU A 74 3.93 0.36 11.10
CA LEU A 74 5.04 0.29 12.05
C LEU A 74 5.97 -0.91 11.81
N LEU A 75 5.66 -1.75 10.83
CA LEU A 75 6.55 -2.83 10.39
C LEU A 75 7.67 -2.34 9.48
N ILE A 76 7.44 -1.19 8.84
CA ILE A 76 8.43 -0.54 7.97
C ILE A 76 9.52 -0.02 8.91
N GLY A 77 10.67 -0.68 8.90
CA GLY A 77 11.81 -0.29 9.72
C GLY A 77 12.26 1.10 9.29
N GLY A 78 12.31 2.07 10.21
CA GLY A 78 12.64 3.48 9.93
C GLY A 78 14.04 3.76 9.38
N GLU A 79 14.77 2.74 8.89
CA GLU A 79 16.04 2.88 8.17
C GLU A 79 15.87 2.79 6.64
N ASP A 80 14.69 2.41 6.13
CA ASP A 80 14.42 2.34 4.68
C ASP A 80 13.84 3.68 4.17
N ASP A 81 14.63 4.38 3.34
CA ASP A 81 14.27 5.67 2.74
C ASP A 81 13.55 5.54 1.39
N ARG A 82 13.29 4.32 0.89
CA ARG A 82 12.72 4.09 -0.46
C ARG A 82 11.36 4.76 -0.67
N CYS A 83 10.49 4.76 0.34
CA CYS A 83 9.21 5.47 0.24
C CYS A 83 9.42 6.97 0.02
N ALA A 84 10.44 7.58 0.65
CA ALA A 84 10.76 8.99 0.45
C ALA A 84 11.36 9.23 -0.95
N VAL A 85 12.29 8.38 -1.39
CA VAL A 85 12.87 8.44 -2.75
C VAL A 85 11.78 8.35 -3.82
N TRP A 86 10.91 7.35 -3.72
CA TRP A 86 9.80 7.20 -4.68
C TRP A 86 8.79 8.33 -4.59
N SER A 87 8.58 8.93 -3.42
CA SER A 87 7.73 10.11 -3.28
C SER A 87 8.26 11.30 -4.09
N GLU A 88 9.57 11.51 -4.06
CA GLU A 88 10.23 12.55 -4.86
C GLU A 88 10.11 12.25 -6.37
N ASP A 89 10.36 11.00 -6.76
CA ASP A 89 10.35 10.57 -8.15
C ASP A 89 8.97 10.67 -8.82
N ILE A 90 7.89 10.39 -8.09
CA ILE A 90 6.51 10.50 -8.62
C ILE A 90 5.84 11.83 -8.32
N GLY A 91 6.46 12.68 -7.50
CA GLY A 91 5.89 13.97 -7.08
C GLY A 91 4.63 13.87 -6.21
N GLU A 92 4.42 12.75 -5.51
CA GLU A 92 3.32 12.53 -4.56
C GLU A 92 3.85 11.95 -3.26
N ILE A 93 3.24 12.30 -2.13
CA ILE A 93 3.62 11.71 -0.84
C ILE A 93 3.18 10.24 -0.79
N LEU A 94 4.14 9.32 -0.64
CA LEU A 94 3.90 7.93 -0.29
C LEU A 94 3.95 7.75 1.22
N THR A 95 2.83 7.32 1.80
CA THR A 95 2.76 6.96 3.21
C THR A 95 2.83 5.44 3.36
N PRO A 96 3.76 4.90 4.15
CA PRO A 96 3.75 3.53 4.68
C PRO A 96 2.36 3.07 5.18
N ILE A 97 1.91 1.89 4.77
CA ILE A 97 0.64 1.29 5.23
C ILE A 97 0.77 -0.16 5.73
N GLY A 98 1.88 -0.84 5.46
CA GLY A 98 2.04 -2.24 5.83
C GLY A 98 3.14 -2.97 5.08
N GLU A 99 3.03 -4.30 5.03
CA GLU A 99 3.94 -5.18 4.29
C GLU A 99 3.18 -6.23 3.48
N LEU A 100 3.82 -6.70 2.41
CA LEU A 100 3.46 -7.85 1.60
C LEU A 100 4.58 -8.88 1.63
N ALA A 101 4.20 -10.14 1.82
CA ALA A 101 5.10 -11.30 1.92
C ALA A 101 6.22 -11.19 2.97
N ARG A 102 6.12 -10.26 3.93
CA ARG A 102 7.19 -9.92 4.89
C ARG A 102 8.49 -9.45 4.23
N GLN A 103 8.40 -8.96 3.01
CA GLN A 103 9.55 -8.60 2.19
C GLN A 103 9.38 -7.24 1.53
N TRP A 104 8.16 -6.91 1.08
CA TRP A 104 7.91 -5.68 0.36
C TRP A 104 7.06 -4.74 1.20
N ASP A 105 7.50 -3.51 1.32
CA ASP A 105 6.73 -2.47 1.99
C ASP A 105 5.53 -2.10 1.13
N LEU A 106 4.39 -1.88 1.78
CA LEU A 106 3.20 -1.32 1.15
C LEU A 106 3.12 0.15 1.49
N ALA A 107 2.88 0.97 0.46
CA ALA A 107 2.63 2.40 0.60
C ALA A 107 1.37 2.82 -0.14
N ILE A 108 0.77 3.92 0.29
CA ILE A 108 -0.35 4.58 -0.41
C ILE A 108 0.03 6.02 -0.77
N SER A 109 -0.30 6.44 -1.98
CA SER A 109 -0.15 7.84 -2.40
C SER A 109 -1.27 8.73 -1.86
N GLU A 110 -1.12 10.05 -1.98
CA GLU A 110 -2.19 11.00 -1.68
C GLU A 110 -3.43 10.80 -2.57
N SER A 111 -3.21 10.40 -3.83
CA SER A 111 -4.25 10.02 -4.78
C SER A 111 -4.94 8.69 -4.47
N GLY A 112 -4.39 7.89 -3.55
CA GLY A 112 -4.99 6.65 -3.06
C GLY A 112 -4.61 5.40 -3.84
N GLU A 113 -3.54 5.46 -4.63
CA GLU A 113 -2.94 4.31 -5.29
C GLU A 113 -2.06 3.54 -4.30
N ILE A 114 -2.15 2.21 -4.30
CA ILE A 114 -1.39 1.33 -3.41
C ILE A 114 -0.25 0.69 -4.18
N PHE A 115 0.94 0.74 -3.60
CA PHE A 115 2.16 0.23 -4.19
C PHE A 115 2.84 -0.80 -3.30
N THR A 116 3.54 -1.75 -3.90
CA THR A 116 4.76 -2.29 -3.26
C THR A 116 5.95 -1.40 -3.58
N VAL A 117 6.73 -1.12 -2.53
CA VAL A 117 7.92 -0.28 -2.60
C VAL A 117 9.16 -1.15 -2.41
N ALA A 118 10.03 -1.14 -3.41
CA ALA A 118 11.32 -1.81 -3.40
C ALA A 118 12.30 -1.05 -4.30
N ASP A 119 13.22 -1.76 -4.96
CA ASP A 119 14.00 -1.20 -6.07
C ASP A 119 13.12 -0.83 -7.28
N THR A 120 11.88 -1.35 -7.32
CA THR A 120 10.80 -0.99 -8.24
C THR A 120 9.63 -0.39 -7.47
N LEU A 121 8.76 0.32 -8.20
CA LEU A 121 7.48 0.81 -7.70
C LEU A 121 6.37 0.13 -8.49
N ASP A 122 5.65 -0.79 -7.85
CA ASP A 122 4.64 -1.62 -8.51
C ASP A 122 3.24 -1.30 -7.97
N SER A 123 2.34 -0.87 -8.86
CA SER A 123 0.97 -0.42 -8.53
C SER A 123 -0.05 -1.56 -8.53
N PHE A 124 -0.88 -1.61 -7.49
CA PHE A 124 -2.10 -2.43 -7.44
C PHE A 124 -3.36 -1.67 -7.90
N GLY A 125 -3.24 -0.39 -8.25
CA GLY A 125 -4.37 0.51 -8.53
C GLY A 125 -4.82 1.27 -7.28
N SER A 126 -6.02 1.85 -7.32
CA SER A 126 -6.57 2.71 -6.25
C SER A 126 -7.87 2.19 -5.67
N GLY A 127 -8.22 2.65 -4.47
CA GLY A 127 -9.51 2.36 -3.84
C GLY A 127 -9.79 0.86 -3.63
N GLU A 128 -11.00 0.44 -4.00
CA GLU A 128 -11.44 -0.95 -3.81
C GLU A 128 -10.70 -1.94 -4.72
N GLU A 129 -10.42 -1.53 -5.97
CA GLU A 129 -9.66 -2.33 -6.94
C GLU A 129 -8.28 -2.70 -6.38
N ALA A 130 -7.60 -1.77 -5.72
CA ALA A 130 -6.30 -2.02 -5.11
C ALA A 130 -6.34 -3.14 -4.07
N LEU A 131 -7.35 -3.10 -3.20
CA LEU A 131 -7.57 -4.12 -2.18
C LEU A 131 -7.94 -5.46 -2.80
N GLU A 132 -8.79 -5.48 -3.83
CA GLU A 132 -9.11 -6.71 -4.55
C GLU A 132 -7.87 -7.34 -5.19
N ASN A 133 -7.08 -6.53 -5.91
CA ASN A 133 -5.88 -6.98 -6.58
C ASN A 133 -4.87 -7.56 -5.58
N LEU A 134 -4.68 -6.87 -4.44
CA LEU A 134 -3.76 -7.31 -3.39
C LEU A 134 -4.24 -8.63 -2.74
N ILE A 135 -5.51 -8.70 -2.32
CA ILE A 135 -6.08 -9.84 -1.59
C ILE A 135 -6.23 -11.08 -2.50
N LEU A 136 -6.66 -10.90 -3.74
CA LEU A 136 -6.92 -11.99 -4.68
C LEU A 136 -5.66 -12.50 -5.39
N GLY A 137 -4.53 -11.80 -5.24
CA GLY A 137 -3.25 -12.18 -5.84
C GLY A 137 -3.20 -11.83 -7.34
N VAL A 138 -3.47 -10.57 -7.66
CA VAL A 138 -3.26 -9.99 -9.00
C VAL A 138 -1.87 -9.36 -9.05
N MET A 139 -1.12 -9.64 -10.11
CA MET A 139 0.21 -9.07 -10.36
C MET A 139 0.11 -7.54 -10.46
N PRO A 140 0.86 -6.78 -9.63
CA PRO A 140 0.89 -5.33 -9.77
C PRO A 140 1.61 -4.92 -11.06
N ARG A 141 1.41 -3.67 -11.47
CA ARG A 141 2.04 -3.09 -12.65
C ARG A 141 3.28 -2.29 -12.23
N ASP A 142 4.44 -2.66 -12.75
CA ASP A 142 5.65 -1.85 -12.62
C ASP A 142 5.45 -0.50 -13.32
N ILE A 143 5.59 0.58 -12.55
CA ILE A 143 5.52 1.96 -13.04
C ILE A 143 6.88 2.66 -13.02
N SER A 144 7.93 2.03 -12.46
CA SER A 144 9.28 2.60 -12.36
C SER A 144 9.86 2.96 -13.73
N LEU A 145 9.63 2.12 -14.74
CA LEU A 145 10.15 2.32 -16.10
C LEU A 145 9.59 3.57 -16.79
N LYS A 146 8.39 4.05 -16.39
CA LYS A 146 7.79 5.24 -17.00
C LYS A 146 8.44 6.54 -16.51
N ILE A 147 8.95 6.52 -15.28
CA ILE A 147 9.54 7.70 -14.63
C ILE A 147 10.91 8.02 -15.24
N VAL A 148 11.68 7.00 -15.62
CA VAL A 148 13.01 7.18 -16.25
C VAL A 148 12.91 7.81 -17.65
N ASP A 149 11.90 7.45 -18.44
CA ASP A 149 11.72 7.95 -19.81
C ASP A 149 11.25 9.43 -19.87
N GLU A 150 10.46 9.88 -18.87
CA GLU A 150 9.99 11.27 -18.77
C GLU A 150 11.09 12.22 -18.29
N ALA A 151 11.97 11.77 -17.40
CA ALA A 151 13.12 12.54 -16.91
C ALA A 151 14.17 12.83 -18.01
N GLU A 152 14.36 11.91 -18.95
CA GLU A 152 15.27 12.09 -20.09
C GLU A 152 14.65 12.97 -21.20
N SER A 153 13.33 12.94 -21.36
CA SER A 153 12.62 13.76 -22.36
C SER A 153 12.54 15.24 -21.98
N SER A 154 12.58 15.59 -20.68
CA SER A 154 12.58 16.98 -20.20
C SER A 154 13.95 17.68 -20.31
N LYS A 155 15.05 16.97 -20.50
CA LYS A 155 16.40 17.56 -20.61
C LYS A 155 16.77 18.03 -22.02
N THR A 156 15.92 17.76 -23.01
CA THR A 156 16.17 18.02 -24.44
C THR A 156 15.24 19.08 -25.04
N GLY A 157 14.44 19.77 -24.21
CA GLY A 157 13.50 20.82 -24.62
C GLY A 157 14.00 22.24 -24.43
#